data_AF-A0A814EV60-F1
#
_entry.id   AF-A0A814EV60-F1
#
_cell.length_a   1.000
_cell.length_b   1.000
_cell.length_c   1.000
_cell.angle_alpha   90.00
_cell.angle_beta   90.00
_cell.angle_gamma   90.00
#
_symmetry.space_group_name_H-M   'P 1'
#
loop_
_entity.id
_entity.type
_entity.pdbx_description
1 polymer ?
#
loop_
_entity_poly.entity_id
_entity_poly.type
_entity_poly.pdbx_seq_one_letter_code
_entity_poly.pdbx_strand_id
1 'polypeptide(L)' 'MYARIEISKPNILFFTETWFNENNPNQLEGYNLFNRNRSYGIHGGVCIYTANYLNVFECCNEPFRSRELEQIWCLLKTGN' A
#
# COMPACT_ATOMS: atom_id res chain seq x y z
N MET A 1 3.90 -12.96 -10.32
CA MET A 1 3.47 -12.28 -9.08
C MET A 1 2.00 -12.53 -8.82
N TYR A 2 1.10 -12.06 -9.69
CA TYR A 2 -0.35 -12.30 -9.62
C TYR A 2 -0.73 -13.75 -9.31
N ALA A 3 -0.22 -14.73 -10.07
CA ALA A 3 -0.51 -16.15 -9.84
C ALA A 3 -0.14 -16.66 -8.43
N ARG A 4 0.88 -16.09 -7.77
CA ARG A 4 1.23 -16.50 -6.40
C ARG A 4 0.30 -15.86 -5.36
N ILE A 5 -0.10 -14.60 -5.58
CA ILE A 5 -1.03 -13.88 -4.70
C ILE A 5 -2.42 -14.54 -4.72
N GLU A 6 -2.89 -14.95 -5.90
CA GLU A 6 -4.18 -15.65 -6.05
C GLU A 6 -4.21 -17.00 -5.35
N ILE A 7 -3.08 -17.71 -5.32
CA ILE A 7 -2.95 -19.02 -4.66
C ILE A 7 -2.83 -18.86 -3.14
N SER A 8 -1.90 -18.02 -2.66
CA SER A 8 -1.63 -17.92 -1.23
C SER A 8 -2.62 -17.04 -0.47
N LYS A 9 -3.33 -16.14 -1.17
CA LYS A 9 -4.33 -15.21 -0.62
C LYS A 9 -3.88 -14.54 0.69
N PRO A 10 -2.70 -13.89 0.71
CA PRO A 10 -2.16 -13.30 1.93
C PRO A 10 -3.03 -12.13 2.38
N ASN A 11 -3.16 -11.89 3.68
CA ASN A 11 -4.05 -10.82 4.16
C ASN A 11 -3.42 -9.43 4.04
N ILE A 12 -2.09 -9.36 4.06
CA ILE A 12 -1.33 -8.12 3.93
C ILE A 12 -0.12 -8.40 3.05
N LEU A 13 0.14 -7.52 2.09
CA LEU A 13 1.31 -7.56 1.22
C LEU A 13 2.06 -6.24 1.28
N PHE A 14 3.39 -6.32 1.28
CA PHE A 14 4.29 -5.18 1.28
C PHE A 14 5.18 -5.25 0.03
N PHE A 15 5.21 -4.17 -0.74
CA PHE A 15 6.08 -4.06 -1.91
C PHE A 15 6.85 -2.75 -1.89
N THR A 16 8.10 -2.82 -2.33
CA THR A 16 9.01 -1.71 -2.58
C THR A 16 9.37 -1.69 -4.05
N GLU A 17 9.91 -0.58 -4.56
CA GLU A 17 10.26 -0.43 -5.98
C GLU A 17 9.05 -0.68 -6.90
N THR A 18 7.91 -0.10 -6.55
CA THR A 18 6.65 -0.34 -7.27
C THR A 18 6.62 0.31 -8.65
N TRP A 19 7.26 1.47 -8.79
CA TRP A 19 7.33 2.25 -10.03
C TRP A 19 5.95 2.52 -10.63
N PHE A 20 4.92 2.62 -9.77
CA PHE A 20 3.55 2.90 -10.21
C PHE A 20 3.45 4.32 -10.75
N ASN A 21 2.72 4.50 -11.86
CA ASN A 21 2.38 5.84 -12.34
C ASN A 21 1.10 6.34 -11.64
N GLU A 22 0.97 7.67 -11.51
CA GLU A 22 -0.15 8.29 -10.80
C GLU A 22 -1.52 8.08 -11.47
N ASN A 23 -1.53 7.78 -12.77
CA ASN A 23 -2.72 7.54 -13.57
C ASN A 23 -3.20 6.08 -13.55
N ASN A 24 -2.36 5.13 -13.09
CA ASN A 24 -2.69 3.71 -13.10
C ASN A 24 -2.03 2.97 -11.92
N PRO A 25 -2.57 3.12 -10.69
CA PRO A 25 -2.19 2.25 -9.59
C PRO A 25 -2.60 0.80 -9.92
N ASN A 26 -1.69 -0.16 -9.73
CA ASN A 26 -1.92 -1.58 -10.01
C ASN A 26 -2.87 -2.25 -8.99
N GLN A 27 -4.11 -1.78 -8.90
CA GLN A 27 -5.11 -2.27 -7.98
C GLN A 27 -5.34 -3.78 -8.12
N LEU A 28 -5.33 -4.51 -6.99
CA LEU A 28 -5.64 -5.94 -6.93
C LEU A 28 -7.09 -6.14 -6.47
N GLU A 29 -7.81 -7.04 -7.14
CA GLU A 29 -9.18 -7.40 -6.74
C GLU A 29 -9.19 -8.03 -5.34
N GLY A 30 -10.12 -7.59 -4.48
CA GLY A 30 -10.24 -8.08 -3.11
C GLY A 30 -9.28 -7.42 -2.09
N TYR A 31 -8.49 -6.44 -2.51
CA TYR A 31 -7.55 -5.71 -1.64
C TYR A 31 -7.83 -4.21 -1.64
N ASN A 32 -7.57 -3.55 -0.52
CA ASN A 32 -7.33 -2.11 -0.47
C ASN A 32 -5.86 -1.84 -0.82
N LEU A 33 -5.59 -0.69 -1.46
CA LEU A 33 -4.24 -0.27 -1.83
C LEU A 33 -3.88 1.04 -1.12
N PHE A 34 -2.77 1.03 -0.39
CA PHE A 34 -2.09 2.21 0.11
C PHE A 34 -0.77 2.33 -0.63
N ASN A 35 -0.52 3.43 -1.32
CA ASN A 35 0.73 3.64 -2.06
C ASN A 35 1.34 5.03 -1.79
N ARG A 36 2.66 5.09 -1.89
CA ARG A 36 3.43 6.33 -1.80
C ARG A 36 4.53 6.30 -2.83
N ASN A 37 4.42 7.18 -3.82
CA ASN A 37 5.47 7.46 -4.79
C ASN A 37 6.28 8.68 -4.32
N ARG A 38 7.54 8.77 -4.75
CA ARG A 38 8.36 9.96 -4.52
C ARG A 38 7.88 11.12 -5.39
N SER A 39 7.60 12.26 -4.77
CA SER A 39 7.06 13.45 -5.45
C SER A 39 7.95 14.03 -6.57
N TYR A 40 9.24 13.68 -6.60
CA TYR A 40 10.23 14.20 -7.57
C TYR A 40 11.19 13.12 -8.11
N GLY A 41 10.77 11.84 -8.11
CA GLY A 41 11.58 10.72 -8.61
C GLY A 41 10.87 9.95 -9.72
N ILE A 42 11.63 9.50 -10.72
CA ILE A 42 11.15 8.62 -11.81
C ILE A 42 11.11 7.14 -11.35
N HIS A 43 11.71 6.85 -10.19
CA HIS A 43 12.00 5.51 -9.67
C HIS A 43 11.65 5.44 -8.19
N GLY A 44 11.43 4.22 -7.69
CA GLY A 44 11.11 3.94 -6.29
C GLY A 44 9.64 3.63 -6.05
N GLY A 45 9.13 4.07 -4.90
CA GLY A 45 7.75 3.87 -4.46
C GLY A 45 7.55 2.62 -3.62
N VAL A 46 6.60 2.74 -2.68
CA VAL A 46 6.18 1.66 -1.79
C VAL A 46 4.67 1.49 -1.85
N CYS A 47 4.19 0.28 -1.62
CA CYS A 47 2.77 0.05 -1.42
C CYS A 47 2.47 -1.07 -0.43
N ILE A 48 1.33 -0.94 0.23
CA ILE A 48 0.73 -1.94 1.10
C ILE A 48 -0.62 -2.32 0.50
N TYR A 49 -0.82 -3.62 0.27
CA TYR A 49 -2.15 -4.17 -0.01
C TYR A 49 -2.69 -4.82 1.26
N THR A 50 -3.95 -4.58 1.58
CA THR A 50 -4.65 -5.26 2.68
C THR A 50 -5.92 -5.90 2.17
N ALA A 51 -6.24 -7.12 2.60
CA ALA A 51 -7.49 -7.75 2.22
C ALA A 51 -8.66 -6.84 2.61
N ASN A 52 -9.62 -6.64 1.71
CA ASN A 52 -10.64 -5.59 1.84
C ASN A 52 -11.60 -5.77 3.01
N TYR A 53 -11.70 -6.97 3.57
CA TYR A 53 -12.48 -7.26 4.77
C TYR A 53 -11.77 -6.84 6.07
N LEU A 54 -10.50 -6.45 6.01
CA LEU A 54 -9.76 -5.89 7.15
C LEU A 54 -10.08 -4.41 7.32
N ASN A 55 -10.26 -3.98 8.57
CA ASN A 55 -10.44 -2.57 8.90
C ASN A 55 -9.06 -1.90 9.08
N VAL A 56 -8.52 -1.37 7.98
CA VAL A 56 -7.20 -0.70 7.93
C VAL A 56 -7.34 0.71 7.39
N PHE A 57 -6.64 1.65 8.01
CA PHE A 57 -6.59 3.05 7.57
C PHE A 57 -5.17 3.62 7.67
N GLU A 58 -4.83 4.56 6.80
CA GLU A 58 -3.53 5.26 6.84
C GLU A 58 -3.49 6.20 8.06
N CYS A 59 -2.34 6.27 8.73
CA CYS A 59 -2.13 7.18 9.85
C CYS A 59 -2.14 8.63 9.36
N CYS A 60 -2.94 9.48 10.01
CA CYS A 60 -3.14 10.86 9.59
C CYS A 60 -2.21 11.88 10.26
N ASN A 61 -1.42 11.45 11.24
CA ASN A 61 -0.61 12.33 12.07
C ASN A 61 0.79 12.51 11.48
N GLU A 62 1.28 13.74 11.41
CA GLU A 62 2.71 13.98 11.19
C GLU A 62 3.52 13.46 12.40
N PRO A 63 4.70 12.84 12.19
CA PRO A 63 5.49 12.78 10.94
C PRO A 63 5.19 11.58 10.01
N PHE A 64 4.17 10.77 10.32
CA PHE A 64 3.89 9.50 9.64
C PHE A 64 3.22 9.65 8.28
N ARG A 65 2.82 10.88 7.92
CA ARG A 65 2.14 11.19 6.64
C ARG A 65 3.00 12.05 5.69
N SER A 66 4.27 12.29 6.02
CA SER A 66 5.17 13.06 5.16
C SER A 66 5.21 12.47 3.74
N ARG A 67 4.90 13.32 2.75
CA ARG A 67 4.97 13.00 1.30
C ARG A 67 6.38 13.14 0.72
N GLU A 68 7.33 13.59 1.54
CA GLU A 68 8.74 13.69 1.16
C GLU A 68 9.46 12.35 1.34
N LEU A 69 8.91 11.46 2.17
CA LEU A 69 9.46 10.16 2.47
C LEU A 69 8.63 9.05 1.80
N GLU A 70 9.31 8.03 1.29
CA GLU A 70 8.69 6.81 0.74
C GLU A 70 8.28 5.87 1.87
N GLN A 71 7.30 6.33 2.66
CA GLN A 71 6.76 5.60 3.80
C GLN A 71 5.24 5.57 3.77
N ILE A 72 4.69 4.51 4.32
CA ILE A 72 3.25 4.34 4.54
C ILE A 72 3.09 3.75 5.94
N TRP A 73 2.27 4.40 6.75
CA TRP A 73 1.91 3.92 8.08
C TRP A 73 0.43 3.61 8.09
N CYS A 74 0.08 2.34 8.34
CA CYS A 74 -1.30 1.90 8.43
C CYS A 74 -1.61 1.40 9.84
N LEU A 75 -2.82 1.68 10.30
CA LEU A 75 -3.37 1.19 11.55
C LEU A 75 -4.39 0.10 11.23
N LEU A 76 -4.19 -1.10 11.78
CA LEU A 76 -5.15 -2.20 11.70
C LEU A 76 -5.98 -2.20 12.99
N LYS A 77 -7.30 -2.00 12.86
CA LYS A 77 -8.20 -2.12 14.01
C LYS A 77 -8.53 -3.60 14.23
N THR A 78 -8.13 -4.14 15.38
CA THR A 78 -8.48 -5.49 15.82
C THR A 78 -9.53 -5.42 16.93
N GLY A 79 -10.71 -6.02 16.71
CA GLY A 79 -11.82 -5.98 17.67
C GLY A 79 -12.67 -4.71 17.59
N ASN A 80 -13.74 -4.67 18.38
CA ASN A 80 -14.60 -3.49 18.53
C ASN A 80 -13.99 -2.47 19.49
#